data_AF-A0A942EKP7-F1
#
_entry.id   AF-A0A942EKP7-F1
#
_cell.length_a   1.000
_cell.length_b   1.000
_cell.length_c   1.000
_cell.angle_alpha   90.00
_cell.angle_beta   90.00
_cell.angle_gamma   90.00
#
_symmetry.space_group_name_H-M   'P 1'
#
loop_
_entity.id
_entity.type
_entity.pdbx_description
1 polymer ?
#
loop_
_entity_poly.entity_id
_entity_poly.type
_entity_poly.pdbx_seq_one_letter_code
_entity_poly.pdbx_strand_id
1 'polypeptide(L)' 'MPKNEVLLAETDFFHSLSIEETFKRLASSPLGLSSEEVEKRQKQFGKNVLIEEPIAKPSFVGFCNVKWSL' A
#
# COMPACT_ATOMS: atom_id res chain seq x y z
N MET A 1 -33.03 -16.76 3.43
CA MET A 1 -32.05 -15.76 2.94
C MET A 1 -30.88 -15.81 3.89
N PRO A 2 -29.72 -16.39 3.49
CA PRO A 2 -28.57 -16.46 4.38
C PRO A 2 -28.12 -15.04 4.75
N LYS A 3 -27.74 -14.86 6.01
CA LYS A 3 -27.35 -13.58 6.59
C LYS A 3 -26.13 -13.06 5.84
N ASN A 4 -26.25 -11.90 5.21
CA ASN A 4 -25.11 -11.08 4.81
C ASN A 4 -24.46 -10.55 6.09
N GLU A 5 -23.67 -11.38 6.77
CA GLU A 5 -22.70 -10.92 7.77
C GLU A 5 -21.53 -10.29 7.00
N VAL A 6 -21.72 -9.03 6.62
CA VAL A 6 -20.59 -8.14 6.37
C VAL A 6 -19.92 -7.96 7.72
N LEU A 7 -18.97 -8.84 8.02
CA LEU A 7 -18.12 -8.75 9.21
C LEU A 7 -17.44 -7.39 9.14
N LEU A 8 -17.84 -6.51 10.07
CA LEU A 8 -17.13 -5.30 10.41
C LEU A 8 -15.69 -5.71 10.70
N ALA A 9 -14.80 -5.53 9.72
CA ALA A 9 -13.37 -5.68 9.93
C ALA A 9 -12.99 -4.55 10.90
N GLU A 10 -12.99 -4.88 12.18
CA GLU A 10 -12.45 -4.03 13.22
C GLU A 10 -11.07 -3.57 12.75
N THR A 11 -10.85 -2.25 12.74
CA THR A 11 -9.55 -1.63 12.50
C THR A 11 -8.67 -1.89 13.72
N ASP A 12 -8.42 -3.16 14.01
CA ASP A 12 -7.44 -3.57 15.00
C ASP A 12 -6.10 -3.15 14.45
N PHE A 13 -5.55 -2.11 15.06
CA PHE A 13 -4.25 -1.62 14.75
C PHE A 13 -3.22 -2.75 15.00
N PHE A 14 -2.60 -3.26 13.94
CA PHE A 14 -1.60 -4.33 14.06
C PHE A 14 -0.45 -3.99 15.01
N HIS A 15 -0.19 -2.71 15.25
CA HIS A 15 0.86 -2.24 16.15
C HIS A 15 0.52 -2.38 17.64
N SER A 16 -0.75 -2.61 18.01
CA SER A 16 -1.14 -2.87 19.40
C SER A 16 -1.27 -4.36 19.74
N LEU A 17 -1.14 -5.24 18.75
CA LEU A 17 -1.24 -6.68 18.94
C LEU A 17 0.07 -7.26 19.44
N SER A 18 -0.02 -8.39 20.15
CA SER A 18 1.18 -9.17 20.46
C SER A 18 1.81 -9.73 19.17
N ILE A 19 3.11 -10.01 19.24
CA ILE A 19 3.87 -10.56 18.10
C ILE A 19 3.25 -11.88 17.62
N GLU A 20 2.86 -12.75 18.57
CA GLU A 20 2.28 -14.06 18.28
C GLU A 20 0.90 -13.98 17.63
N GLU A 21 0.04 -13.08 18.11
CA GLU A 21 -1.27 -12.83 17.50
C GLU A 21 -1.13 -12.27 16.08
N THR A 22 -0.15 -11.40 15.87
CA THR A 22 0.16 -10.83 14.56
C THR A 22 0.57 -11.93 13.57
N PHE A 23 1.46 -12.84 13.98
CA PHE A 23 1.86 -13.98 13.15
C PHE A 23 0.69 -14.92 12.85
N LYS A 24 -0.17 -15.19 13.83
CA LYS A 24 -1.38 -16.00 13.65
C LYS A 24 -2.34 -15.35 12.64
N ARG A 25 -2.63 -14.05 12.79
CA ARG A 25 -3.53 -13.33 11.87
C ARG A 25 -2.97 -13.23 10.45
N LEU A 26 -1.66 -13.00 10.31
CA LEU A 26 -1.00 -12.88 9.00
C LEU A 26 -0.64 -14.24 8.36
N ALA A 27 -0.91 -15.34 9.07
CA ALA A 27 -0.50 -16.70 8.73
C ALA A 27 0.97 -16.72 8.26
N SER A 28 1.86 -16.19 9.09
CA SER A 28 3.29 -16.04 8.80
C SER A 28 4.13 -16.49 9.98
N SER A 29 5.41 -16.71 9.74
CA SER A 29 6.36 -17.16 10.75
C SER A 29 7.43 -16.11 11.01
N PRO A 30 8.12 -16.17 12.16
CA PRO A 30 9.27 -15.30 12.43
C PRO A 30 10.44 -15.51 11.45
N LEU A 31 10.49 -16.66 10.76
CA LEU A 31 11.47 -16.95 9.71
C LEU A 31 11.02 -16.46 8.32
N GLY A 32 9.82 -15.88 8.23
CA GLY A 32 9.20 -15.43 6.98
C GLY A 32 8.26 -16.46 6.36
N LEU A 33 8.03 -16.33 5.06
CA LEU A 33 7.20 -17.21 4.24
C LEU A 33 8.08 -18.00 3.27
N SER A 34 7.61 -19.18 2.87
CA SER A 34 8.25 -19.95 1.81
C SER A 34 8.13 -19.25 0.46
N SER A 35 9.04 -19.53 -0.46
CA SER A 35 9.00 -19.00 -1.84
C SER A 35 7.67 -19.32 -2.53
N GLU A 36 7.15 -20.52 -2.34
CA GLU A 36 5.86 -20.96 -2.91
C GLU A 36 4.68 -20.14 -2.39
N GLU A 37 4.64 -19.84 -1.09
CA GLU A 37 3.58 -19.02 -0.48
C GLU A 37 3.67 -17.58 -0.95
N VAL A 38 4.89 -17.04 -1.05
CA VAL A 38 5.13 -15.69 -1.58
C VAL A 38 4.61 -15.58 -3.01
N GLU A 39 4.91 -16.56 -3.88
CA GLU A 39 4.40 -16.57 -5.25
C GLU A 39 2.88 -16.66 -5.32
N LYS A 40 2.25 -17.50 -4.48
CA LYS A 40 0.79 -17.60 -4.39
C LYS A 40 0.17 -16.26 -4.02
N ARG A 41 0.73 -15.57 -3.01
CA ARG A 41 0.25 -14.25 -2.56
C ARG A 41 0.47 -13.18 -3.64
N GLN A 42 1.62 -13.15 -4.29
CA GLN A 42 1.89 -12.19 -5.38
C GLN A 42 0.97 -12.40 -6.58
N LYS A 43 0.61 -13.66 -6.91
CA LYS A 43 -0.39 -13.96 -7.96
C LYS A 43 -1.80 -13.49 -7.57
N GLN A 44 -2.15 -13.58 -6.28
CA GLN A 44 -3.48 -13.19 -5.79
C GLN A 44 -3.66 -11.67 -5.63
N PHE A 45 -2.67 -10.97 -5.09
CA PHE A 45 -2.78 -9.55 -4.72
C PHE A 45 -2.01 -8.60 -5.64
N GLY A 46 -1.13 -9.13 -6.49
CA GLY A 46 -0.25 -8.35 -7.35
C GLY A 46 1.06 -7.96 -6.67
N LYS A 47 1.89 -7.23 -7.43
CA LYS A 47 3.19 -6.74 -6.94
C LYS A 47 3.00 -5.40 -6.23
N ASN A 48 3.70 -5.21 -5.12
CA ASN A 48 3.74 -3.94 -4.40
C ASN A 48 4.61 -2.92 -5.16
N VAL A 49 4.06 -2.34 -6.22
CA VAL A 49 4.72 -1.32 -7.04
C VAL A 49 3.90 -0.05 -6.95
N LEU A 50 4.54 1.06 -6.55
CA LEU A 50 3.93 2.38 -6.60
C LEU A 50 3.85 2.80 -8.06
N ILE A 51 2.63 3.04 -8.55
CA ILE A 51 2.42 3.54 -9.89
C ILE A 51 2.69 5.05 -9.83
N GLU A 52 3.76 5.49 -10.49
CA GLU A 52 4.00 6.92 -10.68
C GLU A 52 3.01 7.44 -11.72
N GLU A 53 2.09 8.29 -11.30
CA GLU A 53 1.33 9.09 -12.25
C GLU A 53 2.30 10.08 -12.91
N PRO A 54 2.30 10.18 -14.25
CA PRO A 54 3.15 11.15 -14.92
C PRO A 54 2.70 12.54 -14.48
N ILE A 55 3.51 13.20 -13.66
CA ILE A 55 3.34 14.61 -13.34
C ILE A 55 3.41 15.33 -14.68
N ALA A 56 2.27 15.80 -15.17
CA ALA A 56 2.20 16.59 -16.39
C ALA A 56 3.18 17.74 -16.23
N LYS A 57 4.25 17.75 -17.03
CA LYS A 57 5.25 18.82 -17.00
C LYS A 57 4.50 20.13 -17.18
N PRO A 58 4.53 21.09 -16.24
CA PRO A 58 3.92 22.38 -16.49
C PRO A 58 4.64 22.97 -17.70
N SER A 59 3.92 23.14 -18.81
CA SER A 59 4.40 23.94 -19.93
C SER A 59 4.58 25.35 -19.38
N PHE A 60 5.83 25.69 -19.09
CA PHE A 60 6.22 27.01 -18.65
C PHE A 60 5.93 27.99 -19.80
N VAL A 61 4.71 28.52 -19.84
CA VAL A 61 4.37 29.68 -20.66
C VAL A 61 5.10 30.84 -20.00
N GLY A 62 6.14 31.33 -20.68
CA GLY A 62 7.11 32.29 -20.16
C GLY A 62 6.44 33.47 -19.44
N PHE A 63 6.70 33.55 -18.15
CA PHE A 63 6.28 34.68 -17.31
C PHE A 63 7.16 35.90 -17.59
N CYS A 64 6.53 37.07 -17.51
CA CYS A 64 6.95 38.37 -18.03
C CYS A 64 8.37 38.84 -17.66
N ASN A 65 9.01 39.53 -18.63
CA ASN A 65 10.15 40.41 -18.43
C ASN A 65 9.83 41.48 -17.38
N VAL A 66 10.34 41.32 -16.15
CA VAL A 66 10.45 42.44 -15.20
C VAL A 66 11.89 42.92 -15.23
N LYS A 67 12.15 43.99 -15.99
CA LYS A 67 13.39 44.77 -15.88
C LYS A 67 13.42 45.43 -14.50
N TRP A 68 14.28 44.95 -13.61
CA TRP A 68 14.71 45.73 -12.45
C TRP A 68 15.81 46.69 -12.92
N SER A 69 15.52 47.99 -12.88
CA SER A 69 16.53 49.04 -13.06
C SER A 69 17.18 49.28 -11.70
N LEU A 70 18.50 49.08 -11.62
CA LEU A 70 19.34 49.58 -10.53
C LEU A 70 19.45 51.11 -10.60
#